data_AF-A0A3C0QFE7-F1
#
_entry.id   AF-A0A3C0QFE7-F1
#
_cell.length_a   1.000
_cell.length_b   1.000
_cell.length_c   1.000
_cell.angle_alpha   90.00
_cell.angle_beta   90.00
_cell.angle_gamma   90.00
#
_symmetry.space_group_name_H-M   'P 1'
#
loop_
_entity.id
_entity.type
_entity.pdbx_description
1 polymer ?
#
loop_
_entity_poly.entity_id
_entity_poly.type
_entity_poly.pdbx_seq_one_letter_code
_entity_poly.pdbx_strand_id
1 'polypeptide(L)'
;LVSEAAIKSKNIETAVEALVKQTELFKKPEQVLTCSKMLMDLGAWEEALKGYERFSELAPDDRRGIHGANAAKAMLGWPTDPKLVIRPGKSIGTIEIGDTKEDVKSKLGSPEAKEFRKVGGKSILADEYAEIWTYSKTMPKRGLRIIFLNGKVREAEARSGEYKTETGLGLTNFLLPKNAKRLEWRKDGEGRSVVCLAKGGGLTFYAAGLNNDGTDARYRKLRVHKGNSSIDSVEGFSLLELFN
;
A
#
# COMPACT_ATOMS: atom_id res chain seq x y z
N LEU A 1 13.08 -35.30 2.46
CA LEU A 1 12.57 -36.56 3.06
C LEU A 1 11.05 -36.68 3.18
N VAL A 2 10.24 -35.60 3.32
CA VAL A 2 8.78 -35.63 3.01
C VAL A 2 8.46 -34.69 1.86
N SER A 3 8.99 -33.47 1.90
CA SER A 3 8.90 -32.47 0.83
C SER A 3 9.41 -32.99 -0.51
N GLU A 4 10.60 -33.59 -0.57
CA GLU A 4 11.16 -34.16 -1.82
C GLU A 4 10.30 -35.27 -2.44
N ALA A 5 9.67 -36.10 -1.60
CA ALA A 5 8.79 -37.16 -2.08
C ALA A 5 7.46 -36.58 -2.61
N ALA A 6 6.89 -35.60 -1.90
CA ALA A 6 5.67 -34.91 -2.31
C ALA A 6 5.86 -34.08 -3.61
N ILE A 7 7.02 -33.43 -3.76
CA ILE A 7 7.41 -32.72 -4.99
C ILE A 7 7.50 -33.71 -6.16
N LYS A 8 8.16 -34.86 -5.96
CA LYS A 8 8.25 -35.92 -6.97
C LYS A 8 6.88 -36.51 -7.32
N SER A 9 5.97 -36.62 -6.35
CA SER A 9 4.61 -37.12 -6.55
C SER A 9 3.62 -36.04 -7.05
N LYS A 10 4.09 -34.83 -7.35
CA LYS A 10 3.28 -33.67 -7.79
C LYS A 10 2.14 -33.28 -6.83
N ASN A 11 2.23 -33.65 -5.56
CA ASN A 11 1.28 -33.17 -4.54
C ASN A 11 1.82 -31.86 -3.96
N ILE A 12 1.47 -30.76 -4.61
CA ILE A 12 1.99 -29.42 -4.31
C ILE A 12 1.55 -28.95 -2.92
N GLU A 13 0.28 -29.14 -2.55
CA GLU A 13 -0.26 -28.69 -1.26
C GLU A 13 0.47 -29.34 -0.08
N THR A 14 0.58 -30.67 -0.09
CA THR A 14 1.33 -31.40 0.95
C THR A 14 2.82 -31.04 0.96
N ALA A 15 3.40 -30.77 -0.20
CA ALA A 15 4.80 -30.30 -0.28
C ALA A 15 4.98 -28.93 0.38
N VAL A 16 4.08 -27.98 0.09
CA VAL A 16 4.09 -26.63 0.67
C VAL A 16 3.94 -26.70 2.18
N GLU A 17 2.94 -27.43 2.70
CA GLU A 17 2.72 -27.58 4.14
C GLU A 17 3.95 -28.16 4.85
N ALA A 18 4.56 -29.20 4.27
CA ALA A 18 5.76 -29.80 4.83
C ALA A 18 6.95 -28.84 4.85
N LEU A 19 7.13 -28.04 3.79
CA LEU A 19 8.20 -27.04 3.69
C LEU A 19 7.99 -25.86 4.65
N VAL A 20 6.76 -25.39 4.83
CA VAL A 20 6.42 -24.35 5.82
C VAL A 20 6.81 -24.83 7.22
N LYS A 21 6.36 -26.03 7.60
CA LYS A 21 6.69 -26.61 8.91
C LYS A 21 8.20 -26.80 9.11
N GLN A 22 8.93 -27.20 8.06
CA GLN A 22 10.39 -27.30 8.11
C GLN A 22 11.05 -25.93 8.34
N THR A 23 10.58 -24.90 7.65
CA THR A 23 11.07 -23.52 7.78
C THR A 23 10.90 -22.98 9.21
N GLU A 24 9.80 -23.31 9.88
CA GLU A 24 9.54 -22.92 11.28
C GLU A 24 10.42 -23.66 12.30
N LEU A 25 10.68 -24.96 12.05
CA LEU A 25 11.43 -25.82 12.96
C LEU A 25 12.95 -25.63 12.83
N PHE A 26 13.45 -25.37 11.62
CA PHE A 26 14.88 -25.25 11.37
C PHE A 26 15.50 -24.05 12.08
N LYS A 27 16.70 -24.28 12.62
CA LYS A 27 17.49 -23.26 13.32
C LYS A 27 18.73 -22.81 12.55
N LYS A 28 19.16 -23.60 11.56
CA LYS A 28 20.30 -23.23 10.69
C LYS A 28 19.79 -22.41 9.51
N PRO A 29 20.38 -21.23 9.22
CA PRO A 29 19.96 -20.36 8.12
C PRO A 29 19.86 -21.10 6.78
N GLU A 30 20.86 -21.88 6.38
CA GLU A 30 20.88 -22.57 5.08
C GLU A 30 19.72 -23.55 4.86
N GLN A 31 19.23 -24.17 5.93
CA GLN A 31 18.09 -25.07 5.83
C GLN A 31 16.80 -24.27 5.56
N VAL A 32 16.62 -23.15 6.26
CA VAL A 32 15.50 -22.21 6.06
C VAL A 32 15.55 -21.64 4.63
N LEU A 33 16.74 -21.26 4.16
CA LEU A 33 16.93 -20.74 2.80
C LEU A 33 16.56 -21.77 1.73
N THR A 34 16.97 -23.02 1.94
CA THR A 34 16.68 -24.12 1.00
C THR A 34 15.18 -24.36 0.90
N CYS A 35 14.47 -24.45 2.03
CA CYS A 35 13.01 -24.58 2.04
C CYS A 35 12.32 -23.38 1.37
N SER A 36 12.79 -22.16 1.63
CA SER A 36 12.22 -20.93 1.05
C SER A 36 12.36 -20.89 -0.47
N LYS A 37 13.49 -21.36 -1.02
CA LYS A 37 13.69 -21.51 -2.47
C LYS A 37 12.74 -22.55 -3.07
N MET A 38 12.57 -23.68 -2.41
CA MET A 38 11.63 -24.72 -2.87
C MET A 38 10.19 -24.20 -2.85
N LEU A 39 9.80 -23.40 -1.85
CA LEU A 39 8.49 -22.73 -1.82
C LEU A 39 8.31 -21.75 -2.98
N MET A 40 9.35 -20.99 -3.34
CA MET A 40 9.32 -20.14 -4.55
C MET A 40 9.07 -20.95 -5.82
N ASP A 41 9.79 -22.06 -5.99
CA ASP A 41 9.69 -22.91 -7.18
C ASP A 41 8.30 -23.57 -7.29
N LEU A 42 7.62 -23.80 -6.17
CA LEU A 42 6.25 -24.32 -6.11
C LEU A 42 5.16 -23.26 -6.29
N GLY A 43 5.51 -21.97 -6.41
CA GLY A 43 4.54 -20.89 -6.51
C GLY A 43 3.94 -20.43 -5.17
N ALA A 44 4.41 -20.98 -4.04
CA ALA A 44 3.97 -20.62 -2.68
C ALA A 44 4.71 -19.37 -2.20
N TRP A 45 4.47 -18.24 -2.87
CA TRP A 45 5.27 -17.02 -2.72
C TRP A 45 5.07 -16.33 -1.36
N GLU A 46 3.89 -16.40 -0.75
CA GLU A 46 3.65 -15.81 0.58
C GLU A 46 4.40 -16.60 1.66
N GLU A 47 4.40 -17.92 1.57
CA GLU A 47 5.14 -18.83 2.44
C GLU A 47 6.64 -18.66 2.25
N ALA A 48 7.10 -18.55 1.00
CA ALA A 48 8.49 -18.29 0.68
C ALA A 48 8.97 -16.95 1.26
N LEU A 49 8.16 -15.89 1.16
CA LEU A 49 8.44 -14.60 1.75
C LEU A 49 8.70 -14.71 3.25
N LYS A 50 7.79 -15.37 4.00
CA LYS A 50 7.96 -15.62 5.45
C LYS A 50 9.25 -16.39 5.74
N GLY A 51 9.59 -17.37 4.90
CA GLY A 51 10.84 -18.12 5.02
C GLY A 51 12.09 -17.26 4.82
N TYR A 52 12.09 -16.36 3.84
CA TYR A 52 13.19 -15.42 3.61
C TYR A 52 13.33 -14.35 4.71
N GLU A 53 12.21 -13.89 5.27
CA GLU A 53 12.19 -13.01 6.44
C GLU A 53 12.81 -13.74 7.64
N ARG A 54 12.39 -14.98 7.90
CA ARG A 54 12.95 -15.82 8.95
C ARG A 54 14.44 -16.12 8.75
N PHE A 55 14.87 -16.34 7.51
CA PHE A 55 16.29 -16.48 7.18
C PHE A 55 17.06 -15.22 7.56
N SER A 56 16.52 -14.04 7.25
CA SER A 56 17.16 -12.75 7.57
C SER A 56 17.26 -12.52 9.08
N GLU A 57 16.32 -13.03 9.88
CA GLU A 57 16.43 -13.02 11.34
C GLU A 57 17.56 -13.92 11.87
N LEU A 58 17.78 -15.07 11.23
CA LEU A 58 18.82 -16.02 11.61
C LEU A 58 20.22 -15.64 11.11
N ALA A 59 20.30 -14.87 10.01
CA ALA A 59 21.52 -14.44 9.36
C ALA A 59 21.39 -12.97 8.87
N PRO A 60 21.41 -11.99 9.77
CA PRO A 60 21.12 -10.59 9.44
C PRO A 60 22.12 -9.94 8.48
N ASP A 61 23.37 -10.41 8.47
CA ASP A 61 24.41 -9.92 7.56
C ASP A 61 24.33 -10.56 6.16
N ASP A 62 23.48 -11.57 5.96
CA ASP A 62 23.32 -12.27 4.71
C ASP A 62 22.19 -11.70 3.85
N ARG A 63 22.56 -11.06 2.75
CA ARG A 63 21.62 -10.39 1.84
C ARG A 63 20.72 -11.34 1.04
N ARG A 64 20.99 -12.65 1.02
CA ARG A 64 20.16 -13.63 0.29
C ARG A 64 18.72 -13.64 0.79
N GLY A 65 18.50 -13.39 2.09
CA GLY A 65 17.16 -13.24 2.66
C GLY A 65 16.41 -12.06 2.06
N ILE A 66 17.04 -10.89 2.04
CA ILE A 66 16.46 -9.67 1.47
C ILE A 66 16.18 -9.85 -0.03
N HIS A 67 17.12 -10.43 -0.78
CA HIS A 67 16.94 -10.68 -2.22
C HIS A 67 15.79 -11.67 -2.49
N GLY A 68 15.70 -12.76 -1.72
CA GLY A 68 14.62 -13.74 -1.83
C GLY A 68 13.25 -13.14 -1.48
N ALA A 69 13.17 -12.37 -0.39
CA ALA A 69 11.95 -11.67 0.00
C ALA A 69 11.48 -10.69 -1.08
N ASN A 70 12.41 -9.95 -1.70
CA ASN A 70 12.09 -9.04 -2.80
C ASN A 70 11.61 -9.79 -4.06
N ALA A 71 12.20 -10.95 -4.37
CA ALA A 71 11.73 -11.79 -5.46
C ALA A 71 10.30 -12.31 -5.20
N ALA A 72 10.02 -12.80 -3.99
CA ALA A 72 8.69 -13.24 -3.59
C ALA A 72 7.66 -12.09 -3.68
N LYS A 73 8.00 -10.91 -3.18
CA LYS A 73 7.16 -9.70 -3.29
C LYS A 73 6.87 -9.33 -4.75
N ALA A 74 7.87 -9.40 -5.63
CA ALA A 74 7.68 -9.14 -7.05
C ALA A 74 6.67 -10.11 -7.69
N MET A 75 6.75 -11.40 -7.37
CA MET A 75 5.79 -12.41 -7.84
C MET A 75 4.36 -12.15 -7.31
N LEU A 76 4.24 -11.69 -6.06
CA LEU A 76 2.96 -11.30 -5.46
C LEU A 76 2.43 -9.95 -5.97
N GLY A 77 3.21 -9.20 -6.74
CA GLY A 77 2.90 -7.83 -7.16
C GLY A 77 2.90 -6.82 -6.01
N TRP A 78 3.61 -7.13 -4.92
CA TRP A 78 3.82 -6.28 -3.75
C TRP A 78 5.01 -5.33 -3.98
N PRO A 79 5.01 -4.14 -3.36
CA PRO A 79 6.11 -3.19 -3.54
C PRO A 79 7.43 -3.72 -2.95
N THR A 80 8.50 -3.62 -3.73
CA THR A 80 9.88 -3.93 -3.29
C THR A 80 10.68 -2.68 -2.93
N ASP A 81 10.34 -1.53 -3.52
CA ASP A 81 10.89 -0.21 -3.15
C ASP A 81 10.12 0.34 -1.94
N PRO A 82 10.77 0.54 -0.77
CA PRO A 82 10.14 1.14 0.40
C PRO A 82 9.51 2.52 0.13
N LYS A 83 10.03 3.27 -0.86
CA LYS A 83 9.48 4.57 -1.26
C LYS A 83 8.12 4.47 -1.94
N LEU A 84 7.67 3.26 -2.30
CA LEU A 84 6.36 2.99 -2.89
C LEU A 84 5.38 2.32 -1.91
N VAL A 85 5.83 2.07 -0.67
CA VAL A 85 5.00 1.40 0.33
C VAL A 85 4.05 2.40 0.98
N ILE A 86 2.77 2.03 1.04
CA ILE A 86 1.75 2.69 1.84
C ILE A 86 1.61 1.92 3.15
N ARG A 87 1.67 2.65 4.27
CA ARG A 87 1.25 2.13 5.57
C ARG A 87 0.01 2.89 6.00
N PRO A 88 -1.19 2.28 5.88
CA PRO A 88 -2.44 2.95 6.23
C PRO A 88 -2.35 3.59 7.62
N GLY A 89 -2.82 4.82 7.77
CA GLY A 89 -2.74 5.55 9.03
C GLY A 89 -1.40 6.22 9.34
N LYS A 90 -0.33 5.85 8.61
CA LYS A 90 1.05 6.14 9.00
C LYS A 90 1.86 6.85 7.92
N SER A 91 1.95 6.31 6.71
CA SER A 91 2.86 6.87 5.69
C SER A 91 2.50 6.52 4.25
N ILE A 92 3.00 7.33 3.32
CA ILE A 92 3.11 7.00 1.90
C ILE A 92 4.55 7.24 1.44
N GLY A 93 5.22 6.16 1.03
CA GLY A 93 6.64 6.20 0.77
C GLY A 93 7.41 6.68 1.99
N THR A 94 8.20 7.75 1.82
CA THR A 94 9.01 8.37 2.86
C THR A 94 8.26 9.39 3.72
N ILE A 95 7.04 9.78 3.32
CA ILE A 95 6.28 10.82 4.02
C ILE A 95 5.38 10.19 5.07
N GLU A 96 5.49 10.67 6.30
CA GLU A 96 4.73 10.20 7.44
C GLU A 96 3.66 11.21 7.85
N ILE A 97 2.54 10.69 8.35
CA ILE A 97 1.50 11.52 8.93
C ILE A 97 2.01 12.09 10.25
N GLY A 98 2.19 13.41 10.29
CA GLY A 98 2.75 14.15 11.42
C GLY A 98 4.08 14.84 11.10
N ASP A 99 4.71 14.52 9.97
CA ASP A 99 5.90 15.24 9.48
C ASP A 99 5.66 16.75 9.46
N THR A 100 6.67 17.54 9.82
CA THR A 100 6.65 18.99 9.65
C THR A 100 6.91 19.38 8.19
N LYS A 101 6.73 20.67 7.87
CA LYS A 101 7.08 21.22 6.56
C LYS A 101 8.58 21.05 6.26
N GLU A 102 9.42 21.18 7.28
CA GLU A 102 10.87 21.02 7.21
C GLU A 102 11.24 19.56 6.93
N ASP A 103 10.58 18.62 7.62
CA ASP A 103 10.77 17.18 7.37
C ASP A 103 10.41 16.83 5.92
N VAL A 104 9.27 17.30 5.43
CA VAL A 104 8.84 17.06 4.04
C VAL A 104 9.83 17.65 3.04
N LYS A 105 10.33 18.87 3.27
CA LYS A 105 11.36 19.48 2.42
C LYS A 105 12.66 18.69 2.41
N SER A 106 13.08 18.14 3.56
CA SER A 106 14.30 17.33 3.63
C SER A 106 14.17 16.02 2.84
N LYS A 107 12.95 15.47 2.76
CA LYS A 107 12.65 14.18 2.11
C LYS A 107 12.36 14.32 0.61
N LEU A 108 11.68 15.39 0.20
CA LEU A 108 11.18 15.56 -1.18
C LEU A 108 11.73 16.80 -1.90
N GLY A 109 12.44 17.69 -1.21
CA GLY A 109 12.85 18.98 -1.74
C GLY A 109 11.74 20.03 -1.70
N SER A 110 11.88 21.08 -2.52
CA SER A 110 10.86 22.15 -2.57
C SER A 110 9.65 21.72 -3.40
N PRO A 111 8.42 22.08 -2.98
CA PRO A 111 7.22 21.77 -3.74
C PRO A 111 7.15 22.61 -5.03
N GLU A 112 6.52 22.06 -6.05
CA GLU A 112 6.30 22.75 -7.33
C GLU A 112 5.21 23.81 -7.22
N ALA A 113 4.20 23.55 -6.39
CA ALA A 113 3.09 24.44 -6.16
C ALA A 113 2.61 24.33 -4.72
N LYS A 114 2.07 25.44 -4.22
CA LYS A 114 1.41 25.54 -2.93
C LYS A 114 0.01 26.10 -3.12
N GLU A 115 -0.97 25.43 -2.55
CA GLU A 115 -2.35 25.88 -2.50
C GLU A 115 -2.78 26.06 -1.04
N PHE A 116 -3.65 27.03 -0.78
CA PHE A 116 -4.27 27.22 0.53
C PHE A 116 -5.77 27.06 0.37
N ARG A 117 -6.38 26.15 1.13
CA ARG A 117 -7.81 25.89 1.07
C ARG A 117 -8.40 25.80 2.48
N LYS A 118 -9.54 26.44 2.69
CA LYS A 118 -10.34 26.22 3.90
C LYS A 118 -10.84 24.77 3.88
N VAL A 119 -10.75 24.03 4.99
CA VAL A 119 -11.15 22.61 5.04
C VAL A 119 -12.66 22.43 4.84
N GLY A 120 -13.48 23.34 5.37
CA GLY A 120 -14.93 23.32 5.18
C GLY A 120 -15.66 22.09 5.75
N GLY A 121 -16.94 21.96 5.42
CA GLY A 121 -17.81 20.85 5.84
C GLY A 121 -18.25 20.88 7.31
N LYS A 122 -18.78 19.75 7.81
CA LYS A 122 -19.27 19.57 9.20
C LYS A 122 -18.18 19.08 10.18
N SER A 123 -16.91 19.33 9.88
CA SER A 123 -15.76 18.90 10.70
C SER A 123 -15.45 19.90 11.80
N ILE A 124 -14.86 19.45 12.91
CA ILE A 124 -14.27 20.35 13.92
C ILE A 124 -13.15 21.23 13.34
N LEU A 125 -12.58 20.81 12.20
CA LEU A 125 -11.53 21.51 11.47
C LEU A 125 -12.08 22.40 10.35
N ALA A 126 -13.40 22.58 10.24
CA ALA A 126 -14.02 23.25 9.10
C ALA A 126 -13.53 24.70 8.89
N ASP A 127 -13.15 25.38 9.98
CA ASP A 127 -12.61 26.73 9.96
C ASP A 127 -11.07 26.80 9.82
N GLU A 128 -10.39 25.66 9.83
CA GLU A 128 -8.95 25.60 9.58
C GLU A 128 -8.63 25.76 8.09
N TYR A 129 -7.41 26.24 7.83
CA TYR A 129 -6.84 26.33 6.49
C TYR A 129 -5.79 25.25 6.30
N ALA A 130 -6.00 24.43 5.27
CA ALA A 130 -5.01 23.49 4.78
C ALA A 130 -4.04 24.18 3.83
N GLU A 131 -2.74 23.92 4.02
CA GLU A 131 -1.72 24.19 3.02
C GLU A 131 -1.42 22.88 2.27
N ILE A 132 -1.46 22.92 0.95
CA ILE A 132 -1.30 21.73 0.10
C ILE A 132 -0.08 21.94 -0.78
N TRP A 133 0.87 21.02 -0.70
CA TRP A 133 2.08 21.02 -1.50
C TRP A 133 2.03 19.95 -2.59
N THR A 134 2.36 20.32 -3.82
CA THR A 134 2.30 19.42 -4.98
C THR A 134 3.70 19.05 -5.48
N TYR A 135 3.91 17.76 -5.76
CA TYR A 135 5.13 17.13 -6.26
C TYR A 135 4.81 16.21 -7.45
N SER A 136 4.27 16.76 -8.54
CA SER A 136 3.82 15.96 -9.70
C SER A 136 4.87 15.86 -10.81
N LYS A 137 5.53 16.98 -11.14
CA LYS A 137 6.52 17.08 -12.22
C LYS A 137 7.89 16.52 -11.80
N THR A 138 8.29 16.76 -10.56
CA THR A 138 9.52 16.28 -9.92
C THR A 138 9.47 14.79 -9.58
N MET A 139 8.27 14.21 -9.54
CA MET A 139 8.04 12.78 -9.33
C MET A 139 7.19 12.18 -10.45
N PRO A 140 7.73 12.09 -11.68
CA PRO A 140 7.00 11.52 -12.81
C PRO A 140 6.45 10.15 -12.46
N LYS A 141 5.20 9.88 -12.86
CA LYS A 141 4.43 8.65 -12.59
C LYS A 141 4.07 8.41 -11.12
N ARG A 142 4.70 9.04 -10.14
CA ARG A 142 4.41 8.86 -8.70
C ARG A 142 3.47 9.93 -8.16
N GLY A 143 3.77 11.22 -8.41
CA GLY A 143 2.92 12.37 -8.12
C GLY A 143 2.28 12.41 -6.73
N LEU A 144 2.78 13.28 -5.84
CA LEU A 144 2.23 13.43 -4.48
C LEU A 144 1.61 14.81 -4.26
N ARG A 145 0.55 14.84 -3.46
CA ARG A 145 0.03 16.06 -2.81
C ARG A 145 0.05 15.85 -1.30
N ILE A 146 0.76 16.73 -0.59
CA ILE A 146 0.92 16.66 0.85
C ILE A 146 0.05 17.75 1.48
N ILE A 147 -0.85 17.36 2.38
CA ILE A 147 -1.85 18.23 2.98
C ILE A 147 -1.44 18.49 4.43
N PHE A 148 -1.15 19.74 4.73
CA PHE A 148 -0.76 20.21 6.05
C PHE A 148 -1.93 20.88 6.76
N LEU A 149 -2.09 20.56 8.05
CA LEU A 149 -2.89 21.33 8.99
C LEU A 149 -2.03 21.66 10.21
N ASN A 150 -2.11 22.90 10.69
CA ASN A 150 -1.32 23.38 11.83
C ASN A 150 0.19 23.06 11.69
N GLY A 151 0.71 23.20 10.46
CA GLY A 151 2.13 23.01 10.16
C GLY A 151 2.61 21.55 10.01
N LYS A 152 1.73 20.56 10.19
CA LYS A 152 2.08 19.13 10.11
C LYS A 152 1.28 18.40 9.05
N VAL A 153 1.87 17.36 8.47
CA VAL A 153 1.19 16.48 7.51
C VAL A 153 0.00 15.83 8.18
N ARG A 154 -1.20 16.17 7.71
CA ARG A 154 -2.44 15.54 8.12
C ARG A 154 -2.77 14.36 7.22
N GLU A 155 -2.58 14.55 5.92
CA GLU A 155 -2.92 13.60 4.88
C GLU A 155 -1.96 13.70 3.70
N ALA A 156 -1.89 12.64 2.91
CA ALA A 156 -1.16 12.63 1.66
C ALA A 156 -1.96 11.91 0.58
N GLU A 157 -2.00 12.48 -0.62
CA GLU A 157 -2.76 12.00 -1.76
C GLU A 157 -1.83 11.63 -2.92
N ALA A 158 -2.16 10.54 -3.60
CA ALA A 158 -1.46 10.09 -4.81
C ALA A 158 -2.45 9.64 -5.89
N ARG A 159 -2.06 9.82 -7.15
CA ARG A 159 -2.81 9.32 -8.33
C ARG A 159 -2.07 8.20 -9.06
N SER A 160 -0.97 7.72 -8.50
CA SER A 160 -0.12 6.70 -9.10
C SER A 160 -0.51 5.29 -8.69
N GLY A 161 -0.54 4.39 -9.69
CA GLY A 161 -0.66 2.95 -9.46
C GLY A 161 0.60 2.29 -8.89
N GLU A 162 1.72 3.01 -8.76
CA GLU A 162 2.97 2.47 -8.19
C GLU A 162 2.85 2.28 -6.68
N TYR A 163 2.13 3.15 -5.98
CA TYR A 163 1.97 3.07 -4.54
C TYR A 163 1.01 1.94 -4.15
N LYS A 164 1.46 1.09 -3.24
CA LYS A 164 0.72 -0.06 -2.74
C LYS A 164 0.98 -0.27 -1.25
N THR A 165 0.03 -0.85 -0.55
CA THR A 165 0.25 -1.36 0.80
C THR A 165 1.33 -2.44 0.83
N GLU A 166 1.84 -2.78 2.02
CA GLU A 166 2.83 -3.84 2.23
C GLU A 166 2.39 -5.20 1.63
N THR A 167 1.07 -5.41 1.52
CA THR A 167 0.45 -6.61 0.93
C THR A 167 -0.18 -6.34 -0.45
N GLY A 168 0.26 -5.28 -1.14
CA GLY A 168 -0.05 -5.06 -2.56
C GLY A 168 -1.40 -4.41 -2.91
N LEU A 169 -2.25 -4.02 -1.95
CA LEU A 169 -3.48 -3.24 -2.26
C LEU A 169 -3.10 -1.84 -2.74
N GLY A 170 -3.65 -1.38 -3.86
CA GLY A 170 -3.41 -0.06 -4.42
C GLY A 170 -4.41 0.33 -5.50
N LEU A 171 -4.16 1.43 -6.22
CA LEU A 171 -5.12 1.98 -7.20
C LEU A 171 -5.41 1.05 -8.38
N THR A 172 -4.50 0.15 -8.70
CA THR A 172 -4.67 -0.77 -9.84
C THR A 172 -5.55 -1.98 -9.51
N ASN A 173 -5.88 -2.23 -8.24
CA ASN A 173 -6.53 -3.49 -7.86
C ASN A 173 -7.59 -3.40 -6.75
N PHE A 174 -7.81 -2.23 -6.13
CA PHE A 174 -8.77 -2.13 -5.00
C PHE A 174 -10.23 -2.40 -5.40
N LEU A 175 -10.60 -2.16 -6.66
CA LEU A 175 -11.93 -2.45 -7.20
C LEU A 175 -12.14 -3.93 -7.58
N LEU A 176 -11.08 -4.74 -7.62
CA LEU A 176 -11.20 -6.14 -8.02
C LEU A 176 -11.98 -6.94 -6.95
N PRO A 177 -12.92 -7.83 -7.35
CA PRO A 177 -13.74 -8.58 -6.40
C PRO A 177 -12.94 -9.36 -5.36
N LYS A 178 -11.78 -9.93 -5.74
CA LYS A 178 -10.88 -10.64 -4.83
C LYS A 178 -10.38 -9.79 -3.65
N ASN A 179 -10.34 -8.47 -3.80
CA ASN A 179 -9.90 -7.54 -2.76
C ASN A 179 -11.05 -6.95 -1.93
N ALA A 180 -12.32 -7.32 -2.18
CA ALA A 180 -13.47 -6.77 -1.46
C ALA A 180 -13.34 -6.96 0.06
N LYS A 181 -12.83 -8.12 0.52
CA LYS A 181 -12.60 -8.41 1.95
C LYS A 181 -11.51 -7.55 2.61
N ARG A 182 -10.73 -6.82 1.81
CA ARG A 182 -9.67 -5.90 2.27
C ARG A 182 -10.17 -4.47 2.42
N LEU A 183 -11.44 -4.22 2.11
CA LEU A 183 -12.11 -2.94 2.33
C LEU A 183 -12.97 -3.04 3.60
N GLU A 184 -12.93 -2.01 4.43
CA GLU A 184 -13.82 -1.87 5.58
C GLU A 184 -15.24 -1.56 5.10
N TRP A 185 -15.34 -0.62 4.17
CA TRP A 185 -16.59 -0.27 3.52
C TRP A 185 -16.34 0.27 2.12
N ARG A 186 -17.38 0.21 1.31
CA ARG A 186 -17.50 0.82 0.00
C ARG A 186 -18.79 1.64 -0.02
N LYS A 187 -18.69 2.90 -0.44
CA LYS A 187 -19.82 3.81 -0.61
C LYS A 187 -19.85 4.26 -2.06
N ASP A 188 -20.94 3.99 -2.75
CA ASP A 188 -21.18 4.53 -4.08
C ASP A 188 -21.64 5.99 -3.96
N GLY A 189 -21.16 6.82 -4.88
CA GLY A 189 -21.54 8.22 -5.00
C GLY A 189 -22.25 8.47 -6.33
N GLU A 190 -22.60 9.73 -6.57
CA GLU A 190 -23.19 10.15 -7.84
C GLU A 190 -22.22 9.96 -9.02
N GLY A 191 -22.76 9.87 -10.24
CA GLY A 191 -21.93 9.88 -11.46
C GLY A 191 -20.99 8.69 -11.64
N ARG A 192 -21.40 7.49 -11.19
CA ARG A 192 -20.57 6.26 -11.21
C ARG A 192 -19.24 6.48 -10.49
N SER A 193 -19.32 7.06 -9.30
CA SER A 193 -18.19 7.25 -8.40
C SER A 193 -18.30 6.33 -7.19
N VAL A 194 -17.16 6.09 -6.56
CA VAL A 194 -17.05 5.21 -5.41
C VAL A 194 -15.92 5.68 -4.50
N VAL A 195 -16.18 5.59 -3.20
CA VAL A 195 -15.20 5.79 -2.13
C VAL A 195 -15.08 4.48 -1.36
N CYS A 196 -13.85 4.02 -1.11
CA CYS A 196 -13.59 2.81 -0.36
C CYS A 196 -12.59 3.08 0.76
N LEU A 197 -12.90 2.67 1.99
CA LEU A 197 -11.93 2.65 3.07
C LEU A 197 -11.26 1.28 3.14
N ALA A 198 -9.94 1.24 3.21
CA ALA A 198 -9.21 0.00 3.48
C ALA A 198 -9.51 -0.52 4.89
N LYS A 199 -9.52 -1.85 5.04
CA LYS A 199 -9.74 -2.51 6.33
C LYS A 199 -8.70 -2.04 7.36
N GLY A 200 -9.17 -1.71 8.57
CA GLY A 200 -8.33 -1.11 9.62
C GLY A 200 -8.14 0.41 9.51
N GLY A 201 -8.74 1.05 8.50
CA GLY A 201 -8.74 2.50 8.33
C GLY A 201 -7.43 3.07 7.78
N GLY A 202 -7.39 4.40 7.72
CA GLY A 202 -6.19 5.19 7.41
C GLY A 202 -5.71 5.18 5.96
N LEU A 203 -6.47 4.55 5.06
CA LEU A 203 -6.27 4.61 3.61
C LEU A 203 -7.62 4.59 2.92
N THR A 204 -7.93 5.67 2.20
CA THR A 204 -9.14 5.79 1.39
C THR A 204 -8.80 5.79 -0.09
N PHE A 205 -9.53 5.01 -0.88
CA PHE A 205 -9.49 5.02 -2.34
C PHE A 205 -10.71 5.74 -2.89
N TYR A 206 -10.52 6.47 -3.97
CA TYR A 206 -11.57 7.16 -4.70
C TYR A 206 -11.48 6.78 -6.16
N ALA A 207 -12.62 6.47 -6.78
CA ALA A 207 -12.74 6.21 -8.20
C ALA A 207 -13.95 6.93 -8.79
N ALA A 208 -13.84 7.36 -10.04
CA ALA A 208 -14.93 7.96 -10.80
C ALA A 208 -14.86 7.56 -12.28
N GLY A 209 -16.03 7.53 -12.93
CA GLY A 209 -16.15 6.99 -14.28
C GLY A 209 -15.92 5.49 -14.28
N LEU A 210 -16.63 4.77 -13.41
CA LEU A 210 -16.58 3.30 -13.36
C LEU A 210 -17.01 2.69 -14.71
N ASN A 211 -16.35 1.60 -15.08
CA ASN A 211 -16.84 0.71 -16.13
C ASN A 211 -18.15 0.02 -15.69
N ASN A 212 -18.82 -0.66 -16.62
CA ASN A 212 -20.12 -1.28 -16.35
C ASN A 212 -20.06 -2.34 -15.23
N ASP A 213 -18.93 -3.01 -15.08
CA ASP A 213 -18.74 -4.06 -14.06
C ASP A 213 -18.29 -3.49 -12.70
N GLY A 214 -17.98 -2.19 -12.62
CA GLY A 214 -17.47 -1.55 -11.41
C GLY A 214 -16.09 -2.03 -10.95
N THR A 215 -15.34 -2.68 -11.84
CA THR A 215 -14.02 -3.30 -11.57
C THR A 215 -12.84 -2.41 -11.96
N ASP A 216 -13.09 -1.36 -12.75
CA ASP A 216 -12.10 -0.36 -13.14
C ASP A 216 -12.74 1.03 -13.24
N ALA A 217 -11.92 2.08 -13.23
CA ALA A 217 -12.37 3.46 -13.30
C ALA A 217 -11.43 4.32 -14.14
N ARG A 218 -12.00 5.26 -14.91
CA ARG A 218 -11.24 6.25 -15.67
C ARG A 218 -10.33 7.07 -14.77
N TYR A 219 -10.84 7.47 -13.61
CA TYR A 219 -10.07 8.25 -12.66
C TYR A 219 -9.99 7.58 -11.31
N ARG A 220 -8.78 7.62 -10.71
CA ARG A 220 -8.46 6.94 -9.46
C ARG A 220 -7.49 7.80 -8.66
N LYS A 221 -7.71 7.88 -7.35
CA LYS A 221 -6.76 8.46 -6.40
C LYS A 221 -6.83 7.74 -5.06
N LEU A 222 -5.75 7.75 -4.31
CA LEU A 222 -5.71 7.27 -2.94
C LEU A 222 -5.36 8.42 -2.01
N ARG A 223 -5.71 8.25 -0.73
CA ARG A 223 -5.33 9.16 0.34
C ARG A 223 -5.00 8.40 1.61
N VAL A 224 -3.84 8.68 2.16
CA VAL A 224 -3.42 8.24 3.50
C VAL A 224 -3.81 9.32 4.50
N HIS A 225 -4.47 8.91 5.59
CA HIS A 225 -4.94 9.79 6.67
C HIS A 225 -4.96 9.00 7.98
N LYS A 226 -5.24 9.62 9.14
CA LYS A 226 -5.44 8.88 10.40
C LYS A 226 -6.90 8.43 10.55
N GLY A 227 -7.11 7.28 11.19
CA GLY A 227 -8.44 6.78 11.55
C GLY A 227 -9.32 6.43 10.35
N ASN A 228 -10.64 6.45 10.54
CA ASN A 228 -11.61 5.96 9.54
C ASN A 228 -12.16 7.04 8.61
N SER A 229 -11.69 8.28 8.77
CA SER A 229 -12.23 9.46 8.12
C SER A 229 -11.10 10.35 7.62
N SER A 230 -11.15 10.66 6.32
CA SER A 230 -10.40 11.77 5.73
C SER A 230 -11.04 13.11 6.15
N ILE A 231 -10.29 14.21 6.12
CA ILE A 231 -10.82 15.57 6.35
C ILE A 231 -11.99 15.90 5.39
N ASP A 232 -12.05 15.23 4.24
CA ASP A 232 -13.10 15.43 3.22
C ASP A 232 -14.38 14.59 3.49
N SER A 233 -14.47 13.84 4.59
CA SER A 233 -15.33 12.64 4.61
C SER A 233 -16.83 12.81 4.90
N VAL A 234 -17.39 14.01 5.14
CA VAL A 234 -18.86 14.15 5.22
C VAL A 234 -19.29 15.55 4.78
N GLU A 235 -19.90 15.63 3.58
CA GLU A 235 -20.57 16.80 2.98
C GLU A 235 -19.79 18.13 3.03
N GLY A 236 -19.18 18.53 1.91
CA GLY A 236 -18.77 19.93 1.72
C GLY A 236 -17.46 20.17 0.98
N PHE A 237 -16.60 19.15 0.84
CA PHE A 237 -15.54 19.15 -0.17
C PHE A 237 -15.99 18.27 -1.31
N SER A 238 -16.48 18.91 -2.38
CA SER A 238 -16.97 18.20 -3.55
C SER A 238 -15.90 17.25 -4.08
N LEU A 239 -16.11 15.95 -3.86
CA LEU A 239 -15.37 14.88 -4.54
C LEU A 239 -15.50 14.98 -6.07
N LEU A 240 -16.39 15.84 -6.58
CA LEU A 240 -16.66 16.03 -8.00
C LEU A 240 -15.77 17.09 -8.66
N GLU A 241 -15.09 17.96 -7.92
CA GLU A 241 -14.07 18.86 -8.52
C GLU A 241 -12.71 18.17 -8.75
N LEU A 242 -12.58 16.89 -8.39
CA LEU A 242 -11.30 16.18 -8.44
C LEU A 242 -10.83 15.80 -9.85
N PHE A 243 -11.70 15.95 -10.86
CA PHE A 243 -11.47 15.52 -12.23
C PHE A 243 -11.77 16.60 -13.29
N ASN A 244 -12.00 17.84 -12.86
CA ASN A 244 -11.90 19.01 -13.74
C ASN A 244 -10.45 19.48 -13.85
#